data_AF-A0AAX3PMM7-F1
#
_entry.id   AF-A0AAX3PMM7-F1
#
_cell.length_a   1.000
_cell.length_b   1.000
_cell.length_c   1.000
_cell.angle_alpha   90.00
_cell.angle_beta   90.00
_cell.angle_gamma   90.00
#
_symmetry.space_group_name_H-M   'P 1'
#
loop_
_entity.id
_entity.type
_entity.pdbx_description
1 polymer ?
#
loop_
_entity_poly.entity_id
_entity_poly.type
_entity_poly.pdbx_seq_one_letter_code
_entity_poly.pdbx_strand_id
1 'polypeptide(L)'
;MRTLHKILLDHKQHLTQPSEKLVQQLIRKLDNDSYLPDGKNVHKLHLLSTSEVDKFLLNCLAKYQLSNELYDLSNHDIGSLRAVWAVLSFSKNPEVIQYFDDFILENIRHQPAYLANLFEIFNFLEAPHPSVEQIRQYYDQRLPELPAYQLLKRLDIHPVDLFNWSISFILTTDGEWLTPRELTDEEKNRRYILEIRLNSPEALNDTYRVEIMNDFSLKRKRIILKQSGTFTIDIDQMKFPSVDLLNLNLFLTHIEQFLNIQFNFEKFAYLSVTKGIQRKKVEAWIKNRFVI
;
A
#
# COMPACT_ATOMS: atom_id res chain seq x y z
N MET A 1 14.08 -6.76 14.35
CA MET A 1 14.07 -5.32 14.70
C MET A 1 14.36 -4.56 13.43
N ARG A 2 13.52 -3.57 13.12
CA ARG A 2 13.61 -2.69 11.95
C ARG A 2 14.98 -2.00 11.87
N THR A 3 15.62 -1.94 10.70
CA THR A 3 17.02 -1.49 10.57
C THR A 3 17.13 0.00 10.83
N LEU A 4 16.25 0.82 10.26
CA LEU A 4 16.21 2.25 10.57
C LEU A 4 15.94 2.50 12.07
N HIS A 5 15.08 1.69 12.69
CA HIS A 5 14.81 1.79 14.12
C HIS A 5 16.08 1.51 14.96
N LYS A 6 16.86 0.50 14.58
CA LYS A 6 18.16 0.22 15.19
C LYS A 6 19.14 1.38 15.03
N ILE A 7 19.24 1.94 13.83
CA ILE A 7 20.13 3.08 13.55
C ILE A 7 19.78 4.28 14.45
N LEU A 8 18.49 4.57 14.64
CA LEU A 8 18.03 5.64 15.53
C LEU A 8 18.45 5.37 16.99
N LEU A 9 18.25 4.15 17.48
CA LEU A 9 18.62 3.75 18.84
C LEU A 9 20.12 3.88 19.10
N ASP A 10 20.95 3.40 18.17
CA ASP A 10 22.40 3.33 18.32
C ASP A 10 23.05 4.73 18.35
N HIS A 11 22.44 5.72 17.70
CA HIS A 11 23.06 7.03 17.50
C HIS A 11 22.47 8.18 18.33
N LYS A 12 21.33 7.97 19.00
CA LYS A 12 20.65 9.05 19.75
C LYS A 12 21.49 9.65 20.89
N GLN A 13 22.43 8.89 21.44
CA GLN A 13 23.27 9.30 22.58
C GLN A 13 24.21 10.47 22.24
N HIS A 14 24.37 10.80 20.95
CA HIS A 14 25.18 11.93 20.49
C HIS A 14 24.41 13.26 20.47
N LEU A 15 23.11 13.25 20.80
CA LEU A 15 22.26 14.44 20.82
C LEU A 15 22.37 15.17 22.16
N THR A 16 22.04 16.47 22.16
CA THR A 16 21.76 17.17 23.42
C THR A 16 20.60 16.53 24.17
N GLN A 17 20.57 16.63 25.50
CA GLN A 17 19.53 16.01 26.33
C GLN A 17 18.09 16.38 25.91
N PRO A 18 17.76 17.63 25.52
CA PRO A 18 16.44 17.96 24.98
C PRO A 18 16.11 17.21 23.68
N SER A 19 17.03 17.19 22.72
CA SER A 19 16.84 16.52 21.43
C SER A 19 16.79 15.00 21.56
N GLU A 20 17.62 14.42 22.44
CA GLU A 20 17.56 13.00 22.75
C GLU A 20 16.18 12.60 23.29
N LYS A 21 15.57 13.42 24.18
CA LYS A 21 14.21 13.16 24.69
C LYS A 21 13.17 13.16 23.57
N LEU A 22 13.29 14.05 22.58
CA LEU A 22 12.37 14.08 21.42
C LEU A 22 12.54 12.85 20.54
N VAL A 23 13.79 12.48 20.22
CA VAL A 23 14.09 11.25 19.45
C VAL A 23 13.63 10.00 20.20
N GLN A 24 13.78 9.96 21.53
CA GLN A 24 13.28 8.86 22.34
C GLN A 24 11.74 8.74 22.28
N GLN A 25 11.01 9.85 22.16
CA GLN A 25 9.56 9.81 21.95
C GLN A 25 9.20 9.22 20.58
N LEU A 26 9.95 9.55 19.53
CA LEU A 26 9.78 8.94 18.21
C LEU A 26 10.03 7.43 18.27
N ILE A 27 11.16 7.02 18.87
CA ILE A 27 11.54 5.61 19.05
C ILE A 27 10.44 4.83 19.78
N ARG A 28 9.89 5.37 20.88
CA ARG A 28 8.78 4.70 21.60
C ARG A 28 7.52 4.50 20.76
N LYS A 29 7.27 5.38 19.78
CA LYS A 29 6.18 5.16 18.82
C LYS A 29 6.52 4.02 17.86
N LEU A 30 7.78 3.91 17.46
CA LEU A 30 8.30 2.84 16.61
C LEU A 30 8.43 1.49 17.34
N ASP A 31 8.45 1.46 18.67
CA ASP A 31 8.34 0.19 19.41
C ASP A 31 6.95 -0.47 19.22
N ASN A 32 5.94 0.31 18.84
CA ASN A 32 4.66 -0.21 18.43
C ASN A 32 4.69 -0.56 16.94
N ASP A 33 4.75 -1.85 16.61
CA ASP A 33 4.77 -2.34 15.23
C ASP A 33 3.53 -1.92 14.41
N SER A 34 2.42 -1.55 15.08
CA SER A 34 1.20 -1.06 14.42
C SER A 34 1.19 0.46 14.21
N TYR A 35 2.23 1.19 14.64
CA TYR A 35 2.27 2.64 14.47
C TYR A 35 2.56 3.02 13.01
N LEU A 36 1.62 3.76 12.43
CA LEU A 36 1.74 4.39 11.11
C LEU A 36 1.27 5.84 11.22
N PRO A 37 2.07 6.82 10.76
CA PRO A 37 1.60 8.20 10.67
C PRO A 37 0.39 8.32 9.75
N ASP A 38 -0.69 8.88 10.26
CA ASP A 38 -1.95 9.14 9.58
C ASP A 38 -2.43 10.58 9.82
N GLY A 39 -3.48 11.01 9.11
CA GLY A 39 -4.03 12.36 9.27
C GLY A 39 -4.48 12.73 10.68
N LYS A 40 -4.67 11.77 11.60
CA LYS A 40 -5.06 12.04 12.99
C LYS A 40 -3.86 12.27 13.91
N ASN A 41 -2.73 11.64 13.61
CA ASN A 41 -1.58 11.59 14.51
C ASN A 41 -0.34 12.32 13.98
N VAL A 42 -0.25 12.56 12.67
CA VAL A 42 0.90 13.19 12.01
C VAL A 42 1.17 14.60 12.52
N HIS A 43 0.11 15.37 12.80
CA HIS A 43 0.26 16.68 13.42
C HIS A 43 0.94 16.63 14.78
N LYS A 44 0.96 15.50 15.50
CA LYS A 44 1.71 15.44 16.79
C LYS A 44 3.22 15.33 16.57
N LEU A 45 3.67 14.98 15.38
CA LEU A 45 5.07 14.79 15.03
C LEU A 45 5.79 16.12 14.75
N HIS A 46 5.07 17.21 14.44
CA HIS A 46 5.70 18.53 14.26
C HIS A 46 6.50 18.98 15.49
N LEU A 47 6.03 18.61 16.70
CA LEU A 47 6.69 18.92 17.97
C LEU A 47 8.07 18.28 18.12
N LEU A 48 8.38 17.29 17.29
CA LEU A 48 9.67 16.60 17.30
C LEU A 48 10.68 17.25 16.35
N SER A 49 10.22 18.07 15.40
CA SER A 49 11.10 18.71 14.41
C SER A 49 11.79 19.92 15.03
N THR A 50 13.11 19.80 15.19
CA THR A 50 14.02 20.88 15.59
C THR A 50 15.26 20.78 14.71
N SER A 51 16.03 21.87 14.57
CA SER A 51 17.22 21.86 13.70
C SER A 51 18.21 20.72 14.03
N GLU A 52 18.39 20.38 15.31
CA GLU A 52 19.28 19.30 15.73
C GLU A 52 18.67 17.92 15.45
N VAL A 53 17.37 17.73 15.73
CA VAL A 53 16.66 16.47 15.45
C VAL A 53 16.59 16.22 13.95
N ASP A 54 16.28 17.23 13.15
CA ASP A 54 16.18 17.12 11.70
C ASP A 54 17.52 16.66 11.09
N LYS A 55 18.62 17.30 11.50
CA LYS A 55 19.98 16.92 11.06
C LYS A 55 20.34 15.50 11.51
N PHE A 56 19.97 15.12 12.73
CA PHE A 56 20.15 13.76 13.22
C PHE A 56 19.39 12.74 12.36
N LEU A 57 18.11 12.99 12.07
CA LEU A 57 17.28 12.11 11.26
C LEU A 57 17.79 11.97 9.83
N LEU A 58 18.24 13.06 9.20
CA LEU A 58 18.90 13.00 7.88
C LEU A 58 20.15 12.11 7.90
N ASN A 59 21.00 12.24 8.93
CA ASN A 59 22.18 11.39 9.07
C ASN A 59 21.81 9.91 9.25
N CYS A 60 20.74 9.62 9.99
CA CYS A 60 20.24 8.24 10.14
C CYS A 60 19.69 7.69 8.82
N LEU A 61 18.97 8.49 8.03
CA LEU A 61 18.48 8.11 6.71
C LEU A 61 19.65 7.83 5.73
N ALA A 62 20.69 8.66 5.75
CA ALA A 62 21.88 8.43 4.93
C ALA A 62 22.57 7.10 5.31
N LYS A 63 22.68 6.79 6.61
CA LYS A 63 23.20 5.48 7.07
C LYS A 63 22.31 4.32 6.66
N TYR A 64 21.00 4.50 6.70
CA TYR A 64 20.05 3.49 6.26
C TYR A 64 20.13 3.25 4.75
N GLN A 65 20.33 4.29 3.94
CA GLN A 65 20.52 4.14 2.50
C GLN A 65 21.75 3.28 2.15
N LEU A 66 22.81 3.33 2.97
CA LEU A 66 24.00 2.50 2.79
C LEU A 66 23.79 1.01 3.10
N SER A 67 22.71 0.63 3.80
CA SER A 67 22.43 -0.80 4.06
C SER A 67 21.82 -1.53 2.86
N ASN A 68 21.55 -0.83 1.75
CA ASN A 68 20.85 -1.31 0.55
C ASN A 68 19.43 -1.86 0.81
N GLU A 69 18.86 -1.61 2.00
CA GLU A 69 17.52 -2.09 2.35
C GLU A 69 16.41 -1.15 1.89
N LEU A 70 16.73 0.09 1.51
CA LEU A 70 15.74 1.11 1.19
C LEU A 70 14.78 0.66 0.09
N TYR A 71 15.22 -0.02 -0.96
CA TYR A 71 14.33 -0.47 -2.05
C TYR A 71 13.94 -1.96 -1.93
N ASP A 72 14.33 -2.62 -0.84
CA ASP A 72 13.86 -3.97 -0.54
C ASP A 72 12.49 -3.91 0.12
N LEU A 73 11.43 -4.00 -0.70
CA LEU A 73 10.05 -3.97 -0.24
C LEU A 73 9.61 -5.22 0.54
N SER A 74 10.45 -6.26 0.61
CA SER A 74 10.24 -7.37 1.54
C SER A 74 10.54 -6.96 2.98
N ASN A 75 11.28 -5.86 3.19
CA ASN A 75 11.60 -5.31 4.49
C ASN A 75 10.44 -4.46 5.06
N HIS A 76 10.16 -4.63 6.34
CA HIS A 76 9.04 -3.98 7.04
C HIS A 76 9.39 -2.59 7.61
N ASP A 77 10.44 -1.95 7.10
CA ASP A 77 10.93 -0.65 7.58
C ASP A 77 10.08 0.55 7.17
N ILE A 78 9.09 0.35 6.30
CA ILE A 78 8.19 1.41 5.83
C ILE A 78 7.55 2.21 6.98
N GLY A 79 7.15 1.55 8.07
CA GLY A 79 6.57 2.25 9.22
C GLY A 79 7.56 3.22 9.88
N SER A 80 8.83 2.82 10.00
CA SER A 80 9.91 3.67 10.51
C SER A 80 10.21 4.81 9.56
N LEU A 81 10.33 4.53 8.26
CA LEU A 81 10.59 5.53 7.22
C LEU A 81 9.50 6.60 7.21
N ARG A 82 8.22 6.19 7.20
CA ARG A 82 7.09 7.12 7.24
C ARG A 82 7.09 8.00 8.47
N ALA A 83 7.42 7.47 9.64
CA ALA A 83 7.50 8.27 10.86
C ALA A 83 8.62 9.31 10.81
N VAL A 84 9.79 8.93 10.30
CA VAL A 84 10.92 9.85 10.12
C VAL A 84 10.60 10.92 9.07
N TRP A 85 10.07 10.53 7.90
CA TRP A 85 9.65 11.48 6.87
C TRP A 85 8.55 12.42 7.36
N ALA A 86 7.60 11.92 8.15
CA ALA A 86 6.57 12.75 8.74
C ALA A 86 7.15 13.83 9.67
N VAL A 87 8.13 13.50 10.53
CA VAL A 87 8.82 14.52 11.34
C VAL A 87 9.54 15.54 10.45
N LEU A 88 10.35 15.05 9.50
CA LEU A 88 11.12 15.90 8.60
C LEU A 88 10.26 16.80 7.72
N SER A 89 9.06 16.37 7.36
CA SER A 89 8.14 17.16 6.53
C SER A 89 7.65 18.46 7.18
N PHE A 90 7.83 18.63 8.49
CA PHE A 90 7.56 19.89 9.19
C PHE A 90 8.77 20.83 9.23
N SER A 91 9.95 20.35 8.82
CA SER A 91 11.18 21.13 8.85
C SER A 91 11.17 22.22 7.78
N LYS A 92 11.72 23.37 8.13
CA LYS A 92 12.02 24.47 7.19
C LYS A 92 13.50 24.51 6.80
N ASN A 93 14.30 23.52 7.23
CA ASN A 93 15.72 23.47 6.93
C ASN A 93 15.92 23.19 5.43
N PRO A 94 16.66 24.02 4.68
CA PRO A 94 16.95 23.79 3.28
C PRO A 94 17.55 22.41 2.98
N GLU A 95 18.37 21.86 3.88
CA GLU A 95 18.95 20.51 3.72
C GLU A 95 17.87 19.41 3.71
N VAL A 96 16.79 19.59 4.47
CA VAL A 96 15.67 18.63 4.53
C VAL A 96 14.82 18.71 3.27
N ILE A 97 14.57 19.93 2.79
CA ILE A 97 13.83 20.15 1.53
C ILE A 97 14.62 19.53 0.36
N GLN A 98 15.93 19.80 0.29
CA GLN A 98 16.81 19.22 -0.72
C GLN A 98 16.81 17.69 -0.66
N TYR A 99 16.87 17.10 0.55
CA TYR A 99 16.76 15.65 0.71
C TYR A 99 15.48 15.09 0.08
N PHE A 100 14.31 15.72 0.33
CA PHE A 100 13.06 15.26 -0.27
C PHE A 100 13.06 15.42 -1.78
N ASP A 101 13.54 16.55 -2.31
CA ASP A 101 13.62 16.80 -3.76
C ASP A 101 14.48 15.73 -4.44
N ASP A 102 15.68 15.46 -3.91
CA ASP A 102 16.59 14.44 -4.45
C ASP A 102 15.96 13.05 -4.35
N PHE A 103 15.37 12.71 -3.20
CA PHE A 103 14.76 11.41 -2.98
C PHE A 103 13.56 11.16 -3.90
N ILE A 104 12.72 12.18 -4.14
CA ILE A 104 11.59 12.12 -5.07
C ILE A 104 12.09 11.90 -6.49
N LEU A 105 13.09 12.67 -6.94
CA LEU A 105 13.67 12.52 -8.28
C LEU A 105 14.25 11.12 -8.50
N GLU A 106 14.96 10.58 -7.51
CA GLU A 106 15.50 9.22 -7.59
C GLU A 106 14.39 8.15 -7.67
N ASN A 107 13.31 8.31 -6.89
CA ASN A 107 12.14 7.42 -6.99
C ASN A 107 11.46 7.53 -8.37
N ILE A 108 11.36 8.73 -8.94
CA ILE A 108 10.80 8.92 -10.28
C ILE A 108 11.68 8.26 -11.35
N ARG A 109 13.00 8.40 -11.25
CA ARG A 109 13.96 7.87 -12.24
C ARG A 109 14.10 6.36 -12.22
N HIS A 110 14.12 5.76 -11.02
CA HIS A 110 14.45 4.35 -10.85
C HIS A 110 13.22 3.49 -10.57
N GLN A 111 12.53 3.78 -9.46
CA GLN A 111 11.41 2.97 -9.01
C GLN A 111 10.51 3.78 -8.06
N PRO A 112 9.21 3.92 -8.35
CA PRO A 112 8.29 4.77 -7.57
C PRO A 112 7.82 4.05 -6.29
N ALA A 113 8.76 3.52 -5.51
CA ALA A 113 8.48 2.73 -4.31
C ALA A 113 7.80 3.55 -3.21
N TYR A 114 8.19 4.82 -3.05
CA TYR A 114 7.78 5.63 -1.90
C TYR A 114 7.02 6.90 -2.25
N LEU A 115 6.79 7.21 -3.53
CA LEU A 115 6.12 8.44 -3.96
C LEU A 115 4.71 8.55 -3.35
N ALA A 116 3.90 7.49 -3.41
CA ALA A 116 2.58 7.47 -2.80
C ALA A 116 2.62 7.75 -1.28
N ASN A 117 3.59 7.17 -0.57
CA ASN A 117 3.76 7.37 0.87
C ASN A 117 4.13 8.82 1.21
N LEU A 118 5.05 9.41 0.47
CA LEU A 118 5.43 10.83 0.65
C LEU A 118 4.29 11.77 0.29
N PHE A 119 3.58 11.47 -0.79
CA PHE A 119 2.43 12.26 -1.22
C PHE A 119 1.34 12.30 -0.15
N GLU A 120 1.02 11.16 0.42
CA GLU A 120 0.06 11.06 1.52
C GLU A 120 0.52 11.88 2.74
N ILE A 121 1.78 11.73 3.17
CA ILE A 121 2.34 12.49 4.29
C ILE A 121 2.25 14.00 4.05
N PHE A 122 2.64 14.47 2.86
CA PHE A 122 2.59 15.89 2.51
C PHE A 122 1.17 16.45 2.45
N ASN A 123 0.18 15.63 2.06
CA ASN A 123 -1.22 16.04 2.06
C ASN A 123 -1.83 16.09 3.46
N PHE A 124 -1.17 15.54 4.49
CA PHE A 124 -1.60 15.74 5.87
C PHE A 124 -1.13 17.06 6.48
N LEU A 125 -0.27 17.82 5.81
CA LEU A 125 0.24 19.08 6.35
C LEU A 125 -0.79 20.20 6.15
N GLU A 126 -0.90 21.10 7.13
CA GLU A 126 -1.76 22.30 6.99
C GLU A 126 -1.23 23.24 5.90
N ALA A 127 0.09 23.37 5.80
CA ALA A 127 0.78 24.07 4.72
C ALA A 127 1.44 23.04 3.79
N PRO A 128 1.21 23.10 2.48
CA PRO A 128 1.80 22.15 1.54
C PRO A 128 3.33 22.13 1.62
N HIS A 129 3.93 20.94 1.66
CA HIS A 129 5.38 20.80 1.56
C HIS A 129 5.87 21.30 0.18
N PRO A 130 6.97 22.06 0.09
CA PRO A 130 7.47 22.58 -1.20
C PRO A 130 7.66 21.52 -2.28
N SER A 131 8.12 20.33 -1.90
CA SER A 131 8.39 19.22 -2.81
C SER A 131 7.14 18.46 -3.31
N VAL A 132 5.94 18.76 -2.78
CA VAL A 132 4.72 18.01 -3.14
C VAL A 132 4.35 18.15 -4.62
N GLU A 133 4.67 19.30 -5.22
CA GLU A 133 4.31 19.62 -6.60
C GLU A 133 5.02 18.69 -7.61
N GLN A 134 6.25 18.28 -7.33
CA GLN A 134 6.97 17.32 -8.17
C GLN A 134 6.26 15.96 -8.24
N ILE A 135 5.70 15.52 -7.11
CA ILE A 135 4.93 14.27 -7.05
C ILE A 135 3.59 14.43 -7.79
N ARG A 136 2.93 15.61 -7.68
CA ARG A 136 1.70 15.90 -8.45
C ARG A 136 1.95 15.82 -9.95
N GLN A 137 2.97 16.52 -10.44
CA GLN A 137 3.33 16.53 -11.86
C GLN A 137 3.65 15.13 -12.40
N TYR A 138 4.35 14.31 -11.60
CA TYR A 138 4.59 12.91 -11.94
C TYR A 138 3.28 12.14 -12.14
N TYR A 139 2.36 12.26 -11.18
CA TYR A 139 1.10 11.52 -11.24
C TYR A 139 0.11 12.07 -12.27
N ASP A 140 0.06 13.38 -12.51
CA ASP A 140 -0.82 13.95 -13.55
C ASP A 140 -0.60 13.30 -14.92
N GLN A 141 0.65 12.95 -15.24
CA GLN A 141 1.02 12.26 -16.46
C GLN A 141 0.80 10.74 -16.36
N ARG A 142 1.03 10.15 -15.18
CA ARG A 142 1.09 8.70 -15.01
C ARG A 142 -0.25 8.05 -14.70
N LEU A 143 -1.14 8.72 -13.96
CA LEU A 143 -2.42 8.16 -13.51
C LEU A 143 -3.25 7.57 -14.66
N PRO A 144 -3.44 8.23 -15.81
CA PRO A 144 -4.25 7.67 -16.91
C PRO A 144 -3.73 6.35 -17.48
N GLU A 145 -2.46 6.04 -17.25
CA GLU A 145 -1.79 4.83 -17.74
C GLU A 145 -1.80 3.68 -16.73
N LEU A 146 -2.18 3.95 -15.47
CA LEU A 146 -2.21 2.93 -14.43
C LEU A 146 -3.44 2.02 -14.58
N PRO A 147 -3.30 0.69 -14.35
CA PRO A 147 -4.35 -0.28 -14.67
C PRO A 147 -5.72 0.04 -14.06
N ALA A 148 -5.77 0.42 -12.79
CA ALA A 148 -7.05 0.69 -12.15
C ALA A 148 -7.72 1.96 -12.67
N TYR A 149 -6.96 2.98 -13.09
CA TYR A 149 -7.50 4.20 -13.70
C TYR A 149 -8.01 3.96 -15.12
N GLN A 150 -7.32 3.10 -15.89
CA GLN A 150 -7.82 2.62 -17.17
C GLN A 150 -9.15 1.89 -17.00
N LEU A 151 -9.26 1.01 -15.99
CA LEU A 151 -10.51 0.33 -15.64
C LEU A 151 -11.61 1.32 -15.25
N LEU A 152 -11.34 2.27 -14.33
CA LEU A 152 -12.30 3.29 -13.92
C LEU A 152 -12.82 4.10 -15.12
N LYS A 153 -11.93 4.49 -16.03
CA LYS A 153 -12.30 5.18 -17.28
C LYS A 153 -13.23 4.33 -18.14
N ARG A 154 -12.97 3.04 -18.28
CA ARG A 154 -13.81 2.12 -19.06
C ARG A 154 -15.17 1.87 -18.43
N LEU A 155 -15.24 1.85 -17.09
CA LEU A 155 -16.49 1.73 -16.34
C LEU A 155 -17.25 3.08 -16.20
N ASP A 156 -16.70 4.16 -16.74
CA ASP A 156 -17.22 5.53 -16.56
C ASP A 156 -17.43 5.87 -15.06
N ILE A 157 -16.41 5.55 -14.25
CA ILE A 157 -16.36 5.87 -12.82
C ILE A 157 -15.33 6.97 -12.61
N HIS A 158 -15.75 8.05 -11.95
CA HIS A 158 -14.92 9.22 -11.69
C HIS A 158 -14.84 9.44 -10.17
N PRO A 159 -13.76 8.97 -9.49
CA PRO A 159 -13.53 9.29 -8.09
C PRO A 159 -13.45 10.81 -7.88
N VAL A 160 -13.93 11.28 -6.72
CA VAL A 160 -13.88 12.70 -6.37
C VAL A 160 -12.44 13.15 -6.13
N ASP A 161 -11.66 12.31 -5.46
CA ASP A 161 -10.24 12.51 -5.23
C ASP A 161 -9.47 11.42 -5.96
N LEU A 162 -8.66 11.82 -6.95
CA LEU A 162 -7.86 10.90 -7.75
C LEU A 162 -6.70 10.28 -6.95
N PHE A 163 -6.37 10.80 -5.77
CA PHE A 163 -5.27 10.31 -4.94
C PHE A 163 -5.72 9.65 -3.64
N ASN A 164 -7.02 9.65 -3.37
CA ASN A 164 -7.61 9.01 -2.20
C ASN A 164 -8.93 8.35 -2.57
N TRP A 165 -8.82 7.14 -3.12
CA TRP A 165 -9.98 6.31 -3.40
C TRP A 165 -9.63 4.84 -3.31
N SER A 166 -10.66 4.04 -3.04
CA SER A 166 -10.58 2.59 -2.93
C SER A 166 -11.90 1.94 -3.34
N ILE A 167 -11.78 0.78 -3.98
CA ILE A 167 -12.83 -0.20 -4.23
C ILE A 167 -12.29 -1.54 -3.73
N SER A 168 -13.00 -2.18 -2.81
CA SER A 168 -12.62 -3.49 -2.29
C SER A 168 -13.83 -4.39 -2.25
N PHE A 169 -13.69 -5.60 -2.77
CA PHE A 169 -14.74 -6.59 -2.70
C PHE A 169 -14.18 -7.98 -2.48
N ILE A 170 -15.03 -8.83 -1.91
CA ILE A 170 -14.73 -10.23 -1.65
C ILE A 170 -15.84 -11.08 -2.23
N LEU A 171 -15.42 -12.08 -3.02
CA LEU A 171 -16.24 -13.19 -3.45
C LEU A 171 -15.76 -14.46 -2.76
N THR A 172 -16.67 -15.37 -2.48
CA THR A 172 -16.34 -16.70 -1.99
C THR A 172 -17.07 -17.73 -2.84
N THR A 173 -16.61 -18.98 -2.81
CA THR A 173 -17.25 -20.06 -3.57
C THR A 173 -18.67 -20.36 -3.08
N ASP A 174 -18.99 -20.06 -1.82
CA ASP A 174 -20.32 -20.21 -1.21
C ASP A 174 -21.13 -18.90 -1.14
N GLY A 175 -20.52 -17.74 -1.40
CA GLY A 175 -21.14 -16.41 -1.24
C GLY A 175 -21.23 -15.90 0.20
N GLU A 176 -20.72 -16.63 1.19
CA GLU A 176 -20.74 -16.20 2.60
C GLU A 176 -19.49 -15.40 3.00
N TRP A 177 -19.69 -14.37 3.83
CA TRP A 177 -18.58 -13.60 4.41
C TRP A 177 -17.82 -14.39 5.47
N LEU A 178 -18.56 -15.00 6.39
CA LEU A 178 -17.99 -15.78 7.49
C LEU A 178 -17.91 -17.23 7.08
N THR A 179 -16.77 -17.86 7.36
CA THR A 179 -16.63 -19.31 7.22
C THR A 179 -17.61 -20.00 8.17
N PRO A 180 -18.49 -20.89 7.68
CA PRO A 180 -19.36 -21.69 8.53
C PRO A 180 -18.56 -22.52 9.54
N ARG A 181 -19.09 -22.67 10.76
CA ARG A 181 -18.39 -23.35 11.86
C ARG A 181 -18.22 -24.86 11.64
N GLU A 182 -19.10 -25.46 10.85
CA GLU A 182 -19.22 -26.92 10.72
C GLU A 182 -18.80 -27.43 9.33
N LEU A 183 -17.81 -26.80 8.71
CA LEU A 183 -17.27 -27.31 7.45
C LEU A 183 -16.44 -28.58 7.68
N THR A 184 -16.72 -29.61 6.89
CA THR A 184 -15.86 -30.77 6.68
C THR A 184 -14.53 -30.35 6.03
N ASP A 185 -13.52 -31.21 6.10
CA ASP A 185 -12.23 -30.91 5.47
C ASP A 185 -12.31 -30.83 3.94
N GLU A 186 -13.22 -31.58 3.31
CA GLU A 186 -13.49 -31.46 1.87
C GLU A 186 -14.10 -30.10 1.52
N GLU A 187 -15.04 -29.61 2.31
CA GLU A 187 -15.64 -28.28 2.09
C GLU A 187 -14.61 -27.18 2.33
N LYS A 188 -13.77 -27.27 3.37
CA LYS A 188 -12.65 -26.34 3.58
C LYS A 188 -11.68 -26.34 2.40
N ASN A 189 -11.41 -27.50 1.80
CA ASN A 189 -10.55 -27.62 0.63
C ASN A 189 -11.14 -26.96 -0.63
N ARG A 190 -12.47 -26.89 -0.75
CA ARG A 190 -13.18 -26.30 -1.88
C ARG A 190 -13.60 -24.85 -1.64
N ARG A 191 -13.47 -24.36 -0.41
CA ARG A 191 -13.82 -22.99 -0.05
C ARG A 191 -12.67 -22.03 -0.30
N TYR A 192 -12.82 -21.21 -1.33
CA TYR A 192 -11.88 -20.14 -1.65
C TYR A 192 -12.49 -18.76 -1.42
N ILE A 193 -11.61 -17.82 -1.11
CA ILE A 193 -11.86 -16.39 -1.02
C ILE A 193 -11.10 -15.74 -2.17
N LEU A 194 -11.80 -14.94 -2.96
CA LEU A 194 -11.22 -13.98 -3.89
C LEU A 194 -11.42 -12.59 -3.29
N GLU A 195 -10.33 -11.94 -2.94
CA GLU A 195 -10.31 -10.54 -2.55
C GLU A 195 -9.67 -9.70 -3.65
N ILE A 196 -10.36 -8.64 -4.07
CA ILE A 196 -9.81 -7.67 -5.02
C ILE A 196 -9.89 -6.30 -4.38
N ARG A 197 -8.76 -5.60 -4.40
CA ARG A 197 -8.63 -4.20 -4.01
C ARG A 197 -8.14 -3.40 -5.20
N LEU A 198 -8.80 -2.29 -5.49
CA LEU A 198 -8.41 -1.28 -6.46
C LEU A 198 -8.29 0.04 -5.70
N ASN A 199 -7.16 0.72 -5.80
CA ASN A 199 -6.88 1.92 -5.03
C ASN A 199 -6.18 2.98 -5.88
N SER A 200 -6.11 4.20 -5.36
CA SER A 200 -5.09 5.17 -5.76
C SER A 200 -3.66 4.57 -5.61
N PRO A 201 -2.63 5.14 -6.26
CA PRO A 201 -1.29 4.56 -6.26
C PRO A 201 -0.79 4.23 -4.86
N GLU A 202 -0.28 3.01 -4.70
CA GLU A 202 0.46 2.57 -3.52
C GLU A 202 1.97 2.50 -3.86
N ALA A 203 2.74 1.76 -3.06
CA ALA A 203 4.13 1.47 -3.39
C ALA A 203 4.25 0.88 -4.80
N LEU A 204 5.29 1.29 -5.53
CA LEU A 204 5.54 0.90 -6.92
C LEU A 204 4.47 1.33 -7.93
N ASN A 205 3.61 2.26 -7.55
CA ASN A 205 2.38 2.61 -8.29
C ASN A 205 1.44 1.42 -8.48
N ASP A 206 1.51 0.40 -7.62
CA ASP A 206 0.48 -0.63 -7.60
C ASP A 206 -0.87 0.05 -7.36
N THR A 207 -1.84 -0.20 -8.24
CA THR A 207 -3.22 0.31 -8.13
C THR A 207 -4.23 -0.80 -7.91
N TYR A 208 -3.76 -2.04 -7.83
CA TYR A 208 -4.59 -3.18 -7.49
C TYR A 208 -3.84 -4.26 -6.71
N ARG A 209 -4.61 -5.06 -6.00
CA ARG A 209 -4.19 -6.34 -5.42
C ARG A 209 -5.30 -7.35 -5.61
N VAL A 210 -4.98 -8.48 -6.23
CA VAL A 210 -5.87 -9.65 -6.32
C VAL A 210 -5.30 -10.73 -5.42
N GLU A 211 -6.12 -11.25 -4.51
CA GLU A 211 -5.73 -12.31 -3.59
C GLU A 211 -6.72 -13.46 -3.64
N ILE A 212 -6.21 -14.67 -3.76
CA ILE A 212 -6.99 -15.90 -3.85
C ILE A 212 -6.45 -16.87 -2.81
N MET A 213 -7.28 -17.28 -1.86
CA MET A 213 -6.84 -18.04 -0.71
C MET A 213 -7.87 -19.07 -0.24
N ASN A 214 -7.39 -20.16 0.36
CA ASN A 214 -8.19 -21.13 1.13
C ASN A 214 -7.56 -21.37 2.51
N ASP A 215 -7.40 -20.31 3.29
CA ASP A 215 -6.64 -20.33 4.56
C ASP A 215 -7.15 -21.32 5.62
N PHE A 216 -8.44 -21.70 5.54
CA PHE A 216 -9.07 -22.67 6.44
C PHE A 216 -8.79 -24.13 6.07
N SER A 217 -8.21 -24.39 4.89
CA SER A 217 -7.76 -25.72 4.50
C SER A 217 -6.47 -26.11 5.22
N LEU A 218 -6.29 -27.42 5.48
CA LEU A 218 -4.99 -27.98 5.89
C LEU A 218 -3.95 -27.98 4.73
N LYS A 219 -4.42 -27.89 3.48
CA LYS A 219 -3.62 -27.74 2.25
C LYS A 219 -3.78 -26.31 1.75
N ARG A 220 -3.27 -25.36 2.54
CA ARG A 220 -3.37 -23.93 2.24
C ARG A 220 -2.72 -23.63 0.90
N LYS A 221 -3.42 -22.87 0.10
CA LYS A 221 -3.02 -22.33 -1.18
C LYS A 221 -3.33 -20.84 -1.15
N ARG A 222 -2.36 -20.05 -1.58
CA ARG A 222 -2.52 -18.61 -1.66
C ARG A 222 -1.89 -18.10 -2.94
N ILE A 223 -2.53 -17.13 -3.57
CA ILE A 223 -2.04 -16.39 -4.72
C ILE A 223 -2.26 -14.92 -4.40
N ILE A 224 -1.22 -14.11 -4.44
CA ILE A 224 -1.29 -12.65 -4.32
C ILE A 224 -0.68 -12.07 -5.58
N LEU A 225 -1.44 -11.24 -6.28
CA LEU A 225 -1.06 -10.62 -7.55
C LEU A 225 -1.19 -9.12 -7.44
N LYS A 226 -0.16 -8.42 -7.84
CA LYS A 226 -0.10 -6.96 -7.99
C LYS A 226 0.48 -6.62 -9.35
N GLN A 227 0.52 -5.34 -9.71
CA GLN A 227 1.19 -4.90 -10.92
C GLN A 227 2.71 -5.17 -10.83
N SER A 228 3.27 -4.99 -9.64
CA SER A 228 4.69 -5.18 -9.33
C SER A 228 5.15 -6.64 -9.24
N GLY A 229 4.25 -7.61 -9.08
CA GLY A 229 4.65 -9.01 -8.99
C GLY A 229 3.61 -9.97 -8.42
N THR A 230 4.05 -11.23 -8.30
CA THR A 230 3.25 -12.37 -7.87
C THR A 230 3.89 -13.06 -6.68
N PHE A 231 3.07 -13.47 -5.72
CA PHE A 231 3.46 -14.32 -4.60
C PHE A 231 2.50 -15.49 -4.48
N THR A 232 3.02 -16.69 -4.17
CA THR A 232 2.19 -17.89 -3.99
C THR A 232 2.65 -18.72 -2.79
N ILE A 233 1.71 -19.51 -2.27
CA ILE A 233 1.95 -20.59 -1.29
C ILE A 233 1.35 -21.87 -1.85
N ASP A 234 2.12 -22.95 -1.86
CA ASP A 234 1.75 -24.29 -2.34
C ASP A 234 1.12 -24.31 -3.75
N ILE A 235 1.51 -23.32 -4.57
CA ILE A 235 1.19 -23.25 -5.98
C ILE A 235 2.41 -22.74 -6.75
N ASP A 236 2.69 -23.35 -7.90
CA ASP A 236 3.70 -22.90 -8.84
C ASP A 236 3.34 -21.55 -9.46
N GLN A 237 4.21 -20.55 -9.25
CA GLN A 237 4.03 -19.18 -9.73
C GLN A 237 3.98 -19.08 -11.26
N MET A 238 4.70 -19.95 -11.97
CA MET A 238 4.81 -19.92 -13.43
C MET A 238 3.51 -20.26 -14.15
N LYS A 239 2.48 -20.69 -13.41
CA LYS A 239 1.18 -21.11 -13.96
C LYS A 239 0.16 -19.97 -14.07
N PHE A 240 0.50 -18.76 -13.64
CA PHE A 240 -0.43 -17.63 -13.63
C PHE A 240 0.01 -16.51 -14.55
N PRO A 241 -0.85 -16.08 -15.49
CA PRO A 241 -0.57 -14.91 -16.30
C PRO A 241 -0.63 -13.64 -15.44
N SER A 242 -0.01 -12.56 -15.94
CA SER A 242 -0.22 -11.21 -15.42
C SER A 242 -1.72 -10.87 -15.43
N VAL A 243 -2.18 -10.18 -14.40
CA VAL A 243 -3.58 -9.73 -14.31
C VAL A 243 -3.78 -8.53 -15.23
N ASP A 244 -4.65 -8.68 -16.23
CA ASP A 244 -5.22 -7.57 -16.97
C ASP A 244 -6.58 -7.23 -16.39
N LEU A 245 -6.68 -6.08 -15.71
CA LEU A 245 -7.94 -5.63 -15.10
C LEU A 245 -9.05 -5.40 -16.13
N LEU A 246 -8.70 -5.10 -17.38
CA LEU A 246 -9.69 -4.91 -18.45
C LEU A 246 -10.22 -6.24 -18.99
N ASN A 247 -9.53 -7.35 -18.71
CA ASN A 247 -9.89 -8.70 -19.14
C ASN A 247 -9.93 -9.68 -17.94
N LEU A 248 -10.33 -9.19 -16.77
CA LEU A 248 -10.25 -9.94 -15.51
C LEU A 248 -11.07 -11.25 -15.53
N ASN A 249 -12.11 -11.33 -16.36
CA ASN A 249 -12.88 -12.55 -16.58
C ASN A 249 -12.01 -13.72 -17.09
N LEU A 250 -11.12 -13.45 -18.06
CA LEU A 250 -10.24 -14.49 -18.63
C LEU A 250 -9.28 -15.02 -17.55
N PHE A 251 -8.69 -14.11 -16.79
CA PHE A 251 -7.84 -14.47 -15.66
C PHE A 251 -8.59 -15.34 -14.65
N LEU A 252 -9.77 -14.92 -14.20
CA LEU A 252 -10.54 -15.68 -13.21
C LEU A 252 -11.04 -17.03 -13.72
N THR A 253 -11.43 -17.11 -14.99
CA THR A 253 -11.83 -18.38 -15.61
C THR A 253 -10.67 -19.38 -15.58
N HIS A 254 -9.45 -18.94 -15.87
CA HIS A 254 -8.24 -19.78 -15.75
C HIS A 254 -8.00 -20.24 -14.32
N ILE A 255 -8.17 -19.35 -13.32
CA ILE A 255 -8.02 -19.72 -11.90
C ILE A 255 -9.07 -20.76 -11.48
N GLU A 256 -10.34 -20.53 -11.81
CA GLU A 256 -11.45 -21.43 -11.49
C GLU A 256 -11.21 -22.83 -12.07
N GLN A 257 -10.74 -22.91 -13.32
CA GLN A 257 -10.37 -24.18 -13.96
C GLN A 257 -9.17 -24.84 -13.26
N PHE A 258 -8.11 -24.07 -12.97
CA PHE A 258 -6.89 -24.59 -12.34
C PHE A 258 -7.14 -25.14 -10.93
N LEU A 259 -7.96 -24.45 -10.14
CA LEU A 259 -8.30 -24.85 -8.77
C LEU A 259 -9.50 -25.80 -8.70
N ASN A 260 -10.22 -25.99 -9.82
CA ASN A 260 -11.48 -26.73 -9.90
C ASN A 260 -12.54 -26.18 -8.92
N ILE A 261 -12.79 -24.88 -9.01
CA ILE A 261 -13.74 -24.13 -8.17
C ILE A 261 -14.60 -23.19 -9.02
N GLN A 262 -15.64 -22.61 -8.42
CA GLN A 262 -16.42 -21.54 -9.01
C GLN A 262 -16.77 -20.50 -7.94
N PHE A 263 -16.49 -19.22 -8.20
CA PHE A 263 -16.87 -18.14 -7.29
C PHE A 263 -18.35 -17.78 -7.43
N ASN A 264 -18.98 -17.39 -6.33
CA ASN A 264 -20.35 -16.90 -6.34
C ASN A 264 -20.39 -15.41 -6.70
N PHE A 265 -21.01 -15.11 -7.83
CA PHE A 265 -21.17 -13.73 -8.35
C PHE A 265 -22.54 -13.12 -8.03
N GLU A 266 -23.50 -13.92 -7.57
CA GLU A 266 -24.84 -13.46 -7.23
C GLU A 266 -24.90 -12.91 -5.81
N LYS A 267 -24.18 -13.55 -4.88
CA LYS A 267 -24.07 -13.15 -3.48
C LYS A 267 -22.65 -12.72 -3.15
N PHE A 268 -22.46 -11.40 -3.02
CA PHE A 268 -21.20 -10.82 -2.61
C PHE A 268 -21.00 -11.02 -1.10
N ALA A 269 -19.85 -11.59 -0.74
CA ALA A 269 -19.46 -11.67 0.66
C ALA A 269 -19.18 -10.28 1.23
N TYR A 270 -18.58 -9.39 0.43
CA TYR A 270 -18.36 -7.99 0.79
C TYR A 270 -18.14 -7.13 -0.44
N LEU A 271 -18.56 -5.86 -0.34
CA LEU A 271 -18.18 -4.80 -1.26
C LEU A 271 -18.15 -3.49 -0.48
N SER A 272 -17.08 -2.74 -0.65
CA SER A 272 -16.91 -1.38 -0.15
C SER A 272 -16.33 -0.51 -1.26
N VAL A 273 -16.82 0.72 -1.33
CA VAL A 273 -16.35 1.74 -2.26
C VAL A 273 -16.20 3.05 -1.52
N THR A 274 -15.19 3.84 -1.89
CA THR A 274 -15.02 5.19 -1.38
C THR A 274 -16.23 6.06 -1.70
N LYS A 275 -16.57 6.98 -0.80
CA LYS A 275 -17.69 7.92 -0.99
C LYS A 275 -17.52 8.67 -2.32
N GLY A 276 -18.59 8.70 -3.12
CA GLY A 276 -18.59 9.32 -4.45
C GLY A 276 -18.43 8.33 -5.60
N ILE A 277 -17.88 7.13 -5.35
CA ILE A 277 -17.86 6.06 -6.36
C ILE A 277 -19.25 5.43 -6.49
N GLN A 278 -19.70 5.25 -7.73
CA GLN A 278 -21.01 4.67 -8.04
C GLN A 278 -21.03 3.16 -7.76
N ARG A 279 -21.37 2.79 -6.52
CA ARG A 279 -21.43 1.39 -6.07
C ARG A 279 -22.18 0.47 -7.03
N LYS A 280 -23.33 0.90 -7.57
CA LYS A 280 -24.15 0.11 -8.50
C LYS A 280 -23.41 -0.27 -9.80
N LYS A 281 -22.56 0.63 -10.33
CA LYS A 281 -21.74 0.33 -11.51
C LYS A 281 -20.71 -0.75 -11.21
N VAL A 282 -20.06 -0.66 -10.04
CA VAL A 282 -19.11 -1.67 -9.56
C VAL A 282 -19.82 -3.01 -9.36
N GLU A 283 -20.99 -3.01 -8.70
CA GLU A 283 -21.79 -4.23 -8.51
C GLU A 283 -22.16 -4.87 -9.85
N ALA A 284 -22.64 -4.09 -10.82
CA ALA A 284 -22.99 -4.60 -12.15
C ALA A 284 -21.78 -5.19 -12.88
N TRP A 285 -20.63 -4.52 -12.84
CA TRP A 285 -19.38 -5.04 -13.40
C TRP A 285 -18.97 -6.38 -12.78
N ILE A 286 -19.06 -6.51 -11.45
CA ILE A 286 -18.79 -7.77 -10.75
C ILE A 286 -19.81 -8.84 -11.16
N LYS A 287 -21.12 -8.59 -11.10
CA LYS A 287 -22.17 -9.57 -11.46
C LYS A 287 -22.03 -10.07 -12.90
N ASN A 288 -21.64 -9.18 -13.81
CA ASN A 288 -21.33 -9.52 -15.20
C ASN A 288 -19.96 -10.20 -15.38
N ARG A 289 -19.40 -10.77 -14.30
CA ARG A 289 -18.13 -11.47 -14.27
C ARG A 289 -16.99 -10.65 -14.87
N PHE A 290 -16.95 -9.36 -14.56
CA PHE A 290 -15.93 -8.41 -14.97
C PHE A 290 -15.85 -8.10 -16.47
N VAL A 291 -16.89 -8.40 -17.23
CA VAL A 291 -17.00 -7.98 -18.64
C VAL A 291 -17.27 -6.47 -18.70
N ILE A 292 -16.56 -5.77 -19.60
CA ILE A 292 -16.58 -4.30 -19.78
C ILE A 292 -17.11 -3.94 -21.16
#